data_AF-A0A3S0DXH2-F1
#
_entry.id   AF-A0A3S0DXH2-F1
#
_cell.length_a   1.000
_cell.length_b   1.000
_cell.length_c   1.000
_cell.angle_alpha   90.00
_cell.angle_beta   90.00
_cell.angle_gamma   90.00
#
_symmetry.space_group_name_H-M   'P 1'
#
loop_
_entity.id
_entity.type
_entity.pdbx_description
1 polymer ?
#
loop_
_entity_poly.entity_id
_entity_poly.type
_entity_poly.pdbx_seq_one_letter_code
_entity_poly.pdbx_strand_id
1 'polypeptide(L)'
;MRKLLLTLLVGANCMAMASSLDMSNLYCKKVQLTSATTLADVQANCTLKSQKEKSGMYQVEFTNDATGKTVTCNFPTNQPTAALNSCK
;
A
#
# COMPACT_ATOMS: atom_id res chain seq x y z
N MET A 1 -39.89 -41.31 4.26
CA MET A 1 -39.69 -40.04 4.98
C MET A 1 -38.25 -39.94 5.45
N ARG A 2 -37.44 -39.05 4.88
CA ARG A 2 -36.44 -38.26 5.60
C ARG A 2 -35.89 -37.22 4.64
N LYS A 3 -36.47 -36.02 4.77
CA LYS A 3 -35.91 -34.76 4.28
C LYS A 3 -34.58 -34.55 4.99
N LEU A 4 -33.52 -34.21 4.26
CA LEU A 4 -32.40 -33.47 4.83
C LEU A 4 -32.17 -32.22 3.98
N LEU A 5 -32.40 -31.10 4.65
CA LEU A 5 -32.20 -29.72 4.26
C LEU A 5 -30.70 -29.50 3.95
N LEU A 6 -30.33 -28.91 2.81
CA LEU A 6 -30.19 -27.46 2.58
C LEU A 6 -29.44 -26.70 3.68
N THR A 7 -28.56 -25.79 3.24
CA THR A 7 -27.76 -24.79 3.97
C THR A 7 -26.41 -25.32 4.50
N LEU A 8 -25.26 -24.66 4.31
CA LEU A 8 -24.97 -23.27 4.01
C LEU A 8 -23.93 -23.12 2.89
N LEU A 9 -24.20 -22.18 1.98
CA LEU A 9 -23.21 -21.57 1.13
C LEU A 9 -22.08 -20.99 1.99
N VAL A 10 -20.88 -21.57 1.91
CA VAL A 10 -19.65 -20.91 2.35
C VAL A 10 -19.24 -19.94 1.23
N GLY A 11 -20.04 -18.89 1.07
CA GLY A 11 -19.69 -17.73 0.28
C GLY A 11 -18.74 -16.85 1.09
N ALA A 12 -17.49 -17.27 1.21
CA ALA A 12 -16.42 -16.48 1.79
C ALA A 12 -16.07 -15.32 0.84
N ASN A 13 -16.94 -14.31 0.80
CA ASN A 13 -16.60 -12.99 0.29
C ASN A 13 -15.69 -12.30 1.31
N CYS A 14 -14.45 -12.78 1.44
CA CYS A 14 -13.36 -11.94 1.93
C CYS A 14 -13.00 -10.94 0.83
N MET A 15 -13.89 -9.98 0.57
CA MET A 15 -13.48 -8.73 -0.03
C MET A 15 -12.70 -7.98 1.05
N ALA A 16 -11.40 -8.28 1.14
CA ALA A 16 -10.46 -7.45 1.84
C ALA A 16 -10.67 -6.03 1.29
N MET A 17 -11.20 -5.16 2.13
CA MET A 17 -11.34 -3.74 1.85
C MET A 17 -9.94 -3.19 1.63
N ALA A 18 -9.49 -3.18 0.39
CA ALA A 18 -8.42 -2.29 -0.05
C ALA A 18 -8.95 -0.89 0.21
N SER A 19 -8.63 -0.33 1.37
CA SER A 19 -8.82 1.10 1.65
C SER A 19 -8.29 1.83 0.43
N SER A 20 -9.19 2.42 -0.36
CA SER A 20 -8.83 3.16 -1.56
C SER A 20 -7.92 4.29 -1.10
N LEU A 21 -6.63 4.03 -1.25
CA LEU A 21 -5.62 5.03 -1.12
C LEU A 21 -5.96 6.12 -2.10
N ASP A 22 -6.27 7.29 -1.57
CA ASP A 22 -6.38 8.49 -2.40
C ASP A 22 -4.96 8.87 -2.86
N MET A 23 -4.43 8.07 -3.78
CA MET A 23 -3.15 8.24 -4.46
C MET A 23 -3.15 9.52 -5.31
N SER A 24 -4.32 10.11 -5.55
CA SER A 24 -4.50 11.30 -6.39
C SER A 24 -3.67 12.49 -5.90
N ASN A 25 -3.32 12.52 -4.60
CA ASN A 25 -2.58 13.62 -3.97
C ASN A 25 -1.24 13.21 -3.32
N LEU A 26 -0.69 12.03 -3.67
CA LEU A 26 0.61 11.59 -3.16
C LEU A 26 1.72 12.00 -4.13
N TYR A 27 2.49 13.02 -3.75
CA TYR A 27 3.59 13.54 -4.55
C TYR A 27 4.92 13.51 -3.79
N CYS A 28 5.96 13.12 -4.51
CA CYS A 28 7.35 13.30 -4.11
C CYS A 28 8.06 14.12 -5.17
N LYS A 29 8.45 15.34 -4.83
CA LYS A 29 8.98 16.34 -5.74
C LYS A 29 8.05 16.52 -6.95
N LYS A 30 8.48 16.05 -8.12
CA LYS A 30 7.74 16.11 -9.39
C LYS A 30 7.11 14.77 -9.78
N VAL A 31 7.23 13.74 -8.95
CA VAL A 31 6.71 12.40 -9.22
C VAL A 31 5.41 12.19 -8.45
N GLN A 32 4.34 11.88 -9.19
CA GLN A 32 3.10 11.40 -8.61
C GLN A 32 3.24 9.90 -8.30
N LEU A 33 2.94 9.49 -7.07
CA LEU A 33 2.99 8.09 -6.68
C LEU A 33 1.75 7.36 -7.19
N THR A 34 1.97 6.18 -7.78
CA THR A 34 0.92 5.29 -8.28
C THR A 34 1.17 3.86 -7.78
N SER A 35 0.23 2.96 -8.00
CA SER A 35 0.43 1.53 -7.69
C SER A 35 1.60 0.89 -8.44
N ALA A 36 2.05 1.47 -9.55
CA ALA A 36 3.20 1.00 -10.30
C ALA A 36 4.53 1.56 -9.78
N THR A 37 4.50 2.56 -8.88
CA THR A 37 5.72 3.17 -8.35
C THR A 37 6.52 2.16 -7.56
N THR A 38 7.81 2.06 -7.85
CA THR A 38 8.71 1.11 -7.20
C THR A 38 9.34 1.70 -5.94
N LEU A 39 9.91 0.84 -5.10
CA LEU A 39 10.69 1.28 -3.96
C LEU A 39 11.87 2.15 -4.37
N ALA A 40 12.55 1.80 -5.46
CA ALA A 40 13.66 2.60 -5.99
C ALA A 40 13.21 4.01 -6.40
N ASP A 41 12.03 4.15 -7.02
CA ASP A 41 11.49 5.45 -7.39
C ASP A 41 11.25 6.33 -6.15
N VAL A 42 10.68 5.76 -5.09
CA VAL A 42 10.45 6.48 -3.82
C VAL A 42 11.78 6.86 -3.19
N GLN A 43 12.76 5.96 -3.16
CA GLN A 43 14.06 6.24 -2.55
C GLN A 43 14.87 7.29 -3.32
N ALA A 44 14.76 7.33 -4.64
CA ALA A 44 15.45 8.30 -5.48
C ALA A 44 14.79 9.69 -5.46
N ASN A 45 13.46 9.74 -5.33
CA ASN A 45 12.70 10.97 -5.55
C ASN A 45 12.13 11.59 -4.27
N CYS A 46 11.82 10.82 -3.23
CA CYS A 46 11.17 11.32 -2.02
C CYS A 46 12.17 11.77 -0.95
N THR A 47 11.79 12.75 -0.13
CA THR A 47 12.53 13.12 1.08
C THR A 47 12.20 12.12 2.19
N LEU A 48 13.02 11.07 2.30
CA LEU A 48 12.81 9.98 3.25
C LEU A 48 13.06 10.42 4.70
N LYS A 49 12.14 10.04 5.59
CA LYS A 49 12.27 10.19 7.04
C LYS A 49 12.71 8.88 7.71
N SER A 50 12.13 7.76 7.31
CA SER A 50 12.43 6.46 7.93
C SER A 50 12.18 5.32 6.95
N GLN A 51 12.92 4.23 7.13
CA GLN A 51 12.74 2.99 6.40
C GLN A 51 12.94 1.82 7.36
N LYS A 52 12.01 0.85 7.37
CA LYS A 52 12.09 -0.31 8.26
C LYS A 52 11.22 -1.45 7.80
N GLU A 53 11.61 -2.67 8.15
CA GLU A 53 10.71 -3.81 8.09
C GLU A 53 9.76 -3.79 9.29
N LYS A 54 8.46 -3.93 9.02
CA LYS A 54 7.43 -4.01 10.05
C LYS A 54 6.26 -4.85 9.56
N SER A 55 5.90 -5.86 10.35
CA SER A 55 4.79 -6.77 10.05
C SER A 55 4.92 -7.48 8.69
N GLY A 56 6.14 -7.89 8.33
CA GLY A 56 6.43 -8.60 7.07
C GLY A 56 6.40 -7.73 5.83
N MET A 57 6.30 -6.40 5.97
CA MET A 57 6.38 -5.44 4.88
C MET A 57 7.53 -4.46 5.10
N TYR A 58 8.02 -3.87 4.01
CA TYR A 58 8.99 -2.80 4.06
C TYR A 58 8.27 -1.44 4.07
N GLN A 59 8.35 -0.74 5.19
CA GLN A 59 7.75 0.58 5.40
C GLN A 59 8.73 1.68 5.07
N VAL A 60 8.28 2.65 4.29
CA VAL A 60 8.99 3.87 3.93
C VAL A 60 8.14 5.07 4.34
N GLU A 61 8.70 5.91 5.18
CA GLU A 61 8.10 7.16 5.62
C GLU A 61 8.80 8.32 4.93
N PHE A 62 8.04 9.24 4.33
CA PHE A 62 8.56 10.42 3.64
C PHE A 62 7.60 11.61 3.75
N THR A 63 8.06 12.80 3.40
CA THR A 63 7.20 13.98 3.30
C THR A 63 6.52 14.03 1.93
N ASN A 64 5.20 14.14 1.89
CA ASN A 64 4.45 14.44 0.69
C ASN A 64 4.58 15.94 0.39
N ASP A 65 5.23 16.27 -0.72
CA ASP A 65 5.53 17.66 -1.05
C ASP A 65 4.28 18.47 -1.45
N ALA A 66 3.20 17.81 -1.90
CA ALA A 66 1.96 18.50 -2.22
C ALA A 66 1.21 19.01 -0.97
N THR A 67 1.39 18.36 0.17
CA THR A 67 0.63 18.67 1.40
C THR A 67 1.52 19.03 2.60
N GLY A 68 2.83 18.81 2.51
CA GLY A 68 3.79 18.93 3.61
C GLY A 68 3.63 17.86 4.71
N LYS A 69 2.71 16.90 4.54
CA LYS A 69 2.41 15.87 5.55
C LYS A 69 3.35 14.68 5.42
N THR A 70 3.60 14.01 6.54
CA THR A 70 4.25 12.71 6.54
C THR A 70 3.31 11.66 5.97
N VAL A 71 3.82 10.85 5.05
CA VAL A 71 3.12 9.69 4.47
C VAL A 71 3.96 8.46 4.74
N THR A 72 3.30 7.36 5.12
CA THR A 72 3.94 6.04 5.25
C THR A 72 3.45 5.13 4.15
N CYS A 73 4.34 4.68 3.28
CA CYS A 73 4.08 3.69 2.25
C CYS A 73 4.67 2.33 2.62
N ASN A 74 3.95 1.25 2.31
CA ASN A 74 4.36 -0.13 2.49
C ASN A 74 4.68 -0.76 1.13
N PHE A 75 5.75 -1.53 1.11
CA PHE A 75 6.20 -2.36 0.00
C PHE A 75 6.25 -3.82 0.47
N PRO A 76 6.02 -4.79 -0.43
CA PRO A 76 6.03 -6.21 -0.07
C PRO A 76 7.43 -6.69 0.34
N THR A 77 8.50 -6.09 -0.20
CA THR A 77 9.90 -6.43 0.12
C THR A 77 10.77 -5.18 0.10
N ASN A 78 12.02 -5.28 0.57
CA ASN A 78 13.02 -4.20 0.45
C ASN A 78 13.72 -4.15 -0.92
N GLN A 79 13.23 -4.91 -1.91
CA GLN A 79 13.83 -4.96 -3.24
C GLN A 79 13.52 -3.67 -4.01
N PRO A 80 14.46 -3.14 -4.80
CA PRO A 80 14.27 -1.89 -5.53
C PRO A 80 13.09 -1.94 -6.50
N THR A 81 12.76 -3.12 -7.04
CA THR A 81 11.66 -3.36 -7.98
C THR A 81 10.32 -3.61 -7.29
N ALA A 82 10.26 -3.62 -5.95
CA ALA A 82 9.02 -3.85 -5.22
C ALA A 82 8.04 -2.72 -5.52
N ALA A 83 6.87 -3.06 -6.06
CA ALA A 83 5.81 -2.10 -6.33
C ALA A 83 5.10 -1.68 -5.04
N LEU A 84 4.59 -0.45 -5.05
CA LEU A 84 3.88 0.14 -3.93
C LEU A 84 2.62 -0.67 -3.59
N ASN A 85 2.53 -1.14 -2.35
CA ASN A 85 1.40 -1.94 -1.87
C ASN A 85 0.30 -1.07 -1.24
N SER A 86 0.68 -0.15 -0.35
CA SER A 86 -0.26 0.78 0.28
C SER A 86 0.46 2.02 0.82
N CYS A 87 -0.24 3.14 1.04
CA CYS A 87 0.22 4.23 1.87
C CYS A 87 -0.83 4.62 2.92
N LYS A 88 -0.49 5.56 3.81
CA LYS A 88 -1.38 6.20 4.78
C LYS A 88 -0.79 7.52 5.26
#